data_AF-A0A8R1DLQ7-F1
#
_entry.id   AF-A0A8R1DLQ7-F1
#
_cell.length_a   1.000
_cell.length_b   1.000
_cell.length_c   1.000
_cell.angle_alpha   90.00
_cell.angle_beta   90.00
_cell.angle_gamma   90.00
#
_symmetry.space_group_name_H-M   'P 1'
#
loop_
_entity.id
_entity.type
_entity.pdbx_description
1 polymer ?
#
loop_
_entity_poly.entity_id
_entity_poly.type
_entity_poly.pdbx_seq_one_letter_code
_entity_poly.pdbx_strand_id
1 'polypeptide(L)'
;MRHRPSSESTDDGGTTQDPAPTTSLVLVTQDHVDSACLQKLYCLRQTWSRLYSVINICEDASFRDLVLDGSKLGVYSRPQAIDWEDTKNKLKPWATLGVLLTVEVCKTMDVYNELLLSDRALLLKNVAFKSYHLTIAFDSYQNKKGRIFSPVGGEVFPSMMFSIMPCYEVIMELLVTCVEPLIRLQLSEQEYMLLNMILICNPGIRGMSPGGQDTLSRHQKYYSRILLKHCLLQDPRHGPSRFSALLTINQCLERQVAITQRLAAMLRKHWNPNYCLPRILREACRMEDIYV
;
A
#
# COMPACT_ATOMS: atom_id res chain seq x y z
N MET A 1 -56.39 -58.81 32.29
CA MET A 1 -55.98 -57.90 33.40
C MET A 1 -54.71 -58.45 34.05
N ARG A 2 -53.86 -57.56 34.61
CA ARG A 2 -52.67 -57.75 35.49
C ARG A 2 -52.33 -59.19 35.94
N HIS A 3 -51.09 -59.68 35.86
CA HIS A 3 -49.97 -59.29 36.74
C HIS A 3 -48.55 -59.65 36.20
N ARG A 4 -47.52 -59.11 36.87
CA ARG A 4 -46.03 -59.28 36.74
C ARG A 4 -45.49 -59.75 38.12
N PRO A 5 -44.18 -59.98 38.40
CA PRO A 5 -42.97 -60.23 37.55
C PRO A 5 -42.05 -61.39 38.08
N SER A 6 -40.84 -61.57 37.49
CA SER A 6 -39.52 -61.99 38.09
C SER A 6 -38.54 -62.35 36.93
N SER A 7 -37.39 -61.67 36.67
CA SER A 7 -36.02 -61.85 37.25
C SER A 7 -35.44 -63.27 37.05
N GLU A 8 -34.25 -63.57 36.51
CA GLU A 8 -33.05 -62.89 35.94
C GLU A 8 -32.59 -63.72 34.69
N SER A 9 -31.62 -63.41 33.81
CA SER A 9 -30.21 -63.02 34.01
C SER A 9 -29.50 -62.71 32.65
N THR A 10 -28.35 -62.01 32.72
CA THR A 10 -27.11 -62.05 31.87
C THR A 10 -27.05 -63.05 30.68
N ASP A 11 -26.35 -62.87 29.55
CA ASP A 11 -25.37 -61.87 29.02
C ASP A 11 -25.10 -62.27 27.54
N ASP A 12 -24.34 -61.61 26.64
CA ASP A 12 -23.69 -60.28 26.47
C ASP A 12 -23.29 -60.20 24.95
N GLY A 13 -22.53 -59.20 24.48
CA GLY A 13 -21.69 -59.33 23.29
C GLY A 13 -22.00 -58.40 22.11
N GLY A 14 -22.48 -57.18 22.36
CA GLY A 14 -22.68 -56.16 21.32
C GLY A 14 -21.44 -55.30 21.07
N THR A 15 -20.54 -55.70 20.17
CA THR A 15 -19.39 -54.84 19.77
C THR A 15 -19.85 -53.60 19.01
N THR A 16 -19.93 -52.46 19.70
CA THR A 16 -19.95 -51.14 19.08
C THR A 16 -18.59 -50.85 18.44
N GLN A 17 -18.52 -50.91 17.11
CA GLN A 17 -17.44 -50.26 16.37
C GLN A 17 -17.71 -48.76 16.34
N ASP A 18 -16.88 -47.98 17.04
CA ASP A 18 -16.86 -46.53 16.86
C ASP A 18 -16.49 -46.18 15.41
N PRO A 19 -17.23 -45.27 14.74
CA PRO A 19 -16.87 -44.83 13.41
C PRO A 19 -15.55 -44.05 13.46
N ALA A 20 -14.55 -44.53 12.73
CA ALA A 20 -13.27 -43.84 12.60
C ALA A 20 -13.47 -42.37 12.16
N PRO A 21 -12.70 -41.41 12.70
CA PRO A 21 -12.88 -40.00 12.37
C PRO A 21 -12.57 -39.76 10.89
N THR A 22 -13.62 -39.54 10.09
CA THR A 22 -13.52 -39.15 8.69
C THR A 22 -12.84 -37.79 8.61
N THR A 23 -11.52 -37.82 8.54
CA THR A 23 -10.69 -36.62 8.41
C THR A 23 -10.82 -36.12 6.98
N SER A 24 -11.88 -35.37 6.70
CA SER A 24 -12.09 -34.72 5.41
C SER A 24 -10.93 -33.80 5.10
N LEU A 25 -9.98 -34.29 4.31
CA LEU A 25 -8.90 -33.51 3.72
C LEU A 25 -9.52 -32.40 2.87
N VAL A 26 -9.60 -31.20 3.44
CA VAL A 26 -10.04 -30.01 2.73
C VAL A 26 -9.04 -29.74 1.62
N LEU A 27 -9.46 -29.99 0.37
CA LEU A 27 -8.60 -29.85 -0.79
C LEU A 27 -8.38 -28.36 -1.09
N VAL A 28 -7.29 -27.80 -0.58
CA VAL A 28 -6.94 -26.38 -0.78
C VAL A 28 -6.58 -26.14 -2.25
N THR A 29 -7.52 -25.62 -3.04
CA THR A 29 -7.29 -25.25 -4.44
C THR A 29 -6.56 -23.90 -4.54
N GLN A 30 -5.96 -23.62 -5.71
CA GLN A 30 -5.36 -22.31 -5.99
C GLN A 30 -6.37 -21.15 -5.80
N ASP A 31 -7.66 -21.36 -6.08
CA ASP A 31 -8.70 -20.33 -5.88
C ASP A 31 -8.90 -19.99 -4.41
N HIS A 32 -8.79 -20.98 -3.50
CA HIS A 32 -8.81 -20.73 -2.06
C HIS A 32 -7.59 -19.92 -1.62
N VAL A 33 -6.41 -20.22 -2.15
CA VAL A 33 -5.16 -19.48 -1.88
C VAL A 33 -5.25 -18.04 -2.38
N ASP A 34 -5.70 -17.84 -3.62
CA ASP A 34 -5.87 -16.51 -4.23
C ASP A 34 -6.91 -15.68 -3.44
N SER A 35 -8.02 -16.30 -3.01
CA SER A 35 -9.05 -15.66 -2.19
C SER A 35 -8.54 -15.27 -0.80
N ALA A 36 -7.80 -16.15 -0.12
CA ALA A 36 -7.16 -15.86 1.16
C ALA A 36 -6.12 -14.73 1.04
N CYS A 37 -5.38 -14.68 -0.07
CA CYS A 37 -4.47 -13.58 -0.38
C CYS A 37 -5.22 -12.25 -0.53
N LEU A 38 -6.31 -12.21 -1.32
CA LEU A 38 -7.13 -11.00 -1.48
C LEU A 38 -7.73 -10.53 -0.14
N GLN A 39 -8.17 -11.45 0.71
CA GLN A 39 -8.69 -11.12 2.05
C GLN A 39 -7.62 -10.49 2.95
N LYS A 40 -6.37 -10.98 2.91
CA LYS A 40 -5.23 -10.37 3.62
C LYS A 40 -4.98 -8.94 3.12
N LEU A 41 -4.97 -8.73 1.79
CA LEU A 41 -4.77 -7.40 1.19
C LEU A 41 -5.90 -6.43 1.56
N TYR A 42 -7.15 -6.90 1.63
CA TYR A 42 -8.30 -6.09 2.05
C TYR A 42 -8.19 -5.66 3.52
N CYS A 43 -7.81 -6.57 4.42
CA CYS A 43 -7.56 -6.26 5.83
C CYS A 43 -6.41 -5.26 6.01
N LEU A 44 -5.33 -5.41 5.23
CA LEU A 44 -4.20 -4.48 5.20
C LEU A 44 -4.65 -3.08 4.75
N ARG A 45 -5.50 -3.01 3.72
CA ARG A 45 -6.07 -1.74 3.23
C ARG A 45 -6.96 -1.05 4.27
N GLN A 46 -7.85 -1.79 4.94
CA GLN A 46 -8.69 -1.24 6.01
C GLN A 46 -7.84 -0.69 7.16
N THR A 47 -6.81 -1.45 7.54
CA THR A 47 -5.84 -1.02 8.56
C THR A 47 -5.14 0.27 8.15
N TRP A 48 -4.71 0.38 6.89
CA TRP A 48 -4.08 1.59 6.36
C TRP A 48 -5.02 2.81 6.41
N SER A 49 -6.26 2.68 5.93
CA SER A 49 -7.26 3.76 5.97
C SER A 49 -7.50 4.26 7.40
N ARG A 50 -7.63 3.35 8.37
CA ARG A 50 -7.73 3.69 9.80
C ARG A 50 -6.49 4.39 10.35
N LEU A 51 -5.30 4.04 9.89
CA LEU A 51 -4.05 4.61 10.39
C LEU A 51 -3.85 6.07 9.94
N TYR A 52 -4.39 6.49 8.79
CA TYR A 52 -4.32 7.89 8.36
C TYR A 52 -5.03 8.87 9.31
N SER A 53 -6.12 8.47 9.97
CA SER A 53 -6.85 9.36 10.87
C SER A 53 -6.13 9.57 12.21
N VAL A 54 -5.24 8.65 12.59
CA VAL A 54 -4.53 8.68 13.87
C VAL A 54 -3.06 9.05 13.78
N ILE A 55 -2.45 9.17 12.60
CA ILE A 55 -0.99 9.37 12.49
C ILE A 55 -0.53 10.83 12.60
N ASN A 56 0.44 11.06 13.49
CA ASN A 56 1.19 12.28 13.73
C ASN A 56 2.68 12.00 13.57
N ILE A 57 3.42 12.89 12.89
CA ILE A 57 4.85 12.71 12.69
C ILE A 57 5.57 14.03 12.88
N CYS A 58 6.46 14.04 13.87
CA CYS A 58 7.36 15.15 14.20
C CYS A 58 8.84 14.82 13.87
N GLU A 59 9.11 13.62 13.35
CA GLU A 59 10.46 13.12 13.03
C GLU A 59 10.78 13.27 11.53
N ASP A 60 12.06 13.53 11.19
CA ASP A 60 12.56 13.60 9.80
C ASP A 60 13.52 12.43 9.49
N ALA A 61 13.02 11.20 9.67
CA ALA A 61 13.79 9.96 9.55
C ALA A 61 14.19 9.63 8.09
N SER A 62 15.32 8.94 7.90
CA SER A 62 15.67 8.28 6.63
C SER A 62 15.03 6.90 6.49
N PHE A 63 15.04 6.35 5.28
CA PHE A 63 14.69 4.93 5.08
C PHE A 63 15.62 3.97 5.82
N ARG A 64 16.87 4.37 6.11
CA ARG A 64 17.80 3.55 6.90
C ARG A 64 17.41 3.54 8.37
N ASP A 65 17.09 4.69 8.94
CA ASP A 65 16.67 4.82 10.35
C ASP A 65 15.42 3.97 10.57
N LEU A 66 14.44 4.07 9.66
CA LEU A 66 13.19 3.29 9.70
C LEU A 66 13.36 1.78 9.54
N VAL A 67 14.49 1.29 9.00
CA VAL A 67 14.79 -0.14 8.84
C VAL A 67 15.56 -0.69 10.04
N LEU A 68 16.33 0.16 10.73
CA LEU A 68 17.00 -0.16 11.98
C LEU A 68 16.02 -0.13 13.16
N ASP A 69 15.09 0.83 13.14
CA ASP A 69 13.99 0.91 14.09
C ASP A 69 12.93 -0.17 13.83
N GLY A 70 12.36 -0.70 14.92
CA GLY A 70 11.16 -1.55 14.87
C GLY A 70 9.93 -0.81 14.32
N SER A 71 8.73 -1.40 14.48
CA SER A 71 7.50 -0.65 14.16
C SER A 71 7.35 0.53 15.13
N LYS A 72 7.24 1.74 14.57
CA LYS A 72 7.04 2.99 15.33
C LYS A 72 5.58 3.47 15.33
N LEU A 73 4.65 2.65 14.82
CA LEU A 73 3.22 2.98 14.71
C LEU A 73 2.58 3.54 15.98
N GLY A 74 2.94 3.03 17.16
CA GLY A 74 2.46 3.57 18.44
C GLY A 74 2.99 4.96 18.76
N VAL A 75 4.26 5.25 18.41
CA VAL A 75 4.90 6.56 18.57
C VAL A 75 4.28 7.58 17.63
N TYR A 76 3.95 7.15 16.40
CA TYR A 76 3.28 7.99 15.42
C TYR A 76 1.79 8.22 15.70
N SER A 77 1.23 7.84 16.85
CA SER A 77 -0.19 8.12 17.14
C SER A 77 -0.42 9.57 17.60
N ARG A 78 -1.57 10.15 17.23
CA ARG A 78 -2.04 11.48 17.68
C ARG A 78 -2.70 11.37 19.05
N PRO A 79 -2.19 12.08 20.08
CA PRO A 79 -2.97 12.36 21.28
C PRO A 79 -4.02 13.46 21.02
N GLN A 80 -3.70 14.42 20.14
CA GLN A 80 -4.49 15.62 19.83
C GLN A 80 -4.29 16.06 18.37
N ALA A 81 -5.14 16.98 17.90
CA ALA A 81 -5.00 17.58 16.57
C ALA A 81 -3.88 18.63 16.55
N ILE A 82 -3.04 18.61 15.51
CA ILE A 82 -2.10 19.68 15.19
C ILE A 82 -2.72 20.62 14.16
N ASP A 83 -2.72 21.93 14.45
CA ASP A 83 -2.84 22.93 13.40
C ASP A 83 -1.48 23.07 12.69
N TRP A 84 -1.48 22.83 11.39
CA TRP A 84 -0.26 22.82 10.58
C TRP A 84 0.08 24.20 10.02
N GLU A 85 -0.86 25.15 10.03
CA GLU A 85 -0.64 26.51 9.52
C GLU A 85 0.26 27.32 10.47
N ASP A 86 0.20 27.01 11.77
CA ASP A 86 1.09 27.55 12.82
C ASP A 86 2.50 26.90 12.83
N THR A 87 2.70 25.78 12.13
CA THR A 87 4.02 25.11 12.11
C THR A 87 5.00 25.82 11.19
N LYS A 88 6.31 25.68 11.47
CA LYS A 88 7.41 26.19 10.62
C LYS A 88 7.27 25.82 9.13
N ASN A 89 6.67 24.66 8.84
CA ASN A 89 6.52 24.15 7.48
C ASN A 89 5.26 24.69 6.76
N LYS A 90 4.28 25.25 7.50
CA LYS A 90 2.99 25.79 7.01
C LYS A 90 2.17 24.86 6.10
N LEU A 91 2.57 23.59 6.01
CA LEU A 91 2.00 22.57 5.15
C LEU A 91 1.71 21.33 5.97
N LYS A 92 0.52 20.76 5.76
CA LYS A 92 0.17 19.44 6.28
C LYS A 92 1.10 18.41 5.62
N PRO A 93 1.85 17.58 6.38
CA PRO A 93 2.89 16.72 5.83
C PRO A 93 2.31 15.43 5.21
N TRP A 94 1.21 15.53 4.47
CA TRP A 94 0.45 14.39 3.94
C TRP A 94 1.30 13.37 3.18
N ALA A 95 2.25 13.83 2.37
CA ALA A 95 3.18 12.96 1.66
C ALA A 95 4.13 12.21 2.60
N THR A 96 4.70 12.89 3.60
CA THR A 96 5.57 12.27 4.62
C THR A 96 4.81 11.26 5.46
N LEU A 97 3.60 11.62 5.94
CA LEU A 97 2.69 10.75 6.68
C LEU A 97 2.36 9.49 5.87
N GLY A 98 2.03 9.67 4.58
CA GLY A 98 1.70 8.58 3.68
C GLY A 98 2.87 7.63 3.41
N VAL A 99 4.06 8.15 3.12
CA VAL A 99 5.26 7.34 2.90
C VAL A 99 5.65 6.54 4.15
N LEU A 100 5.64 7.18 5.32
CA LEU A 100 5.96 6.51 6.60
C LEU A 100 4.95 5.42 6.94
N LEU A 101 3.67 5.66 6.68
CA LEU A 101 2.63 4.66 6.86
C LEU A 101 2.75 3.51 5.84
N THR A 102 3.12 3.78 4.59
CA THR A 102 3.46 2.74 3.62
C THR A 102 4.68 1.92 4.06
N VAL A 103 5.69 2.53 4.70
CA VAL A 103 6.84 1.82 5.29
C VAL A 103 6.39 0.85 6.38
N GLU A 104 5.56 1.31 7.32
CA GLU A 104 5.04 0.46 8.41
C GLU A 104 4.15 -0.67 7.88
N VAL A 105 3.37 -0.42 6.83
CA VAL A 105 2.61 -1.45 6.08
C VAL A 105 3.55 -2.45 5.40
N CYS A 106 4.66 -2.02 4.81
CA CYS A 106 5.63 -2.93 4.19
C CYS A 106 6.32 -3.82 5.23
N LYS A 107 6.62 -3.31 6.44
CA LYS A 107 7.23 -4.09 7.53
C LYS A 107 6.41 -5.33 7.92
N THR A 108 5.08 -5.31 7.74
CA THR A 108 4.21 -6.45 8.05
C THR A 108 4.13 -7.50 6.94
N MET A 109 4.79 -7.30 5.79
CA MET A 109 4.72 -8.21 4.64
C MET A 109 5.80 -9.29 4.68
N ASP A 110 5.44 -10.52 4.30
CA ASP A 110 6.38 -11.66 4.21
C ASP A 110 7.61 -11.30 3.34
N VAL A 111 7.37 -10.70 2.16
CA VAL A 111 8.41 -10.28 1.20
C VAL A 111 9.43 -9.30 1.80
N TYR A 112 9.05 -8.47 2.77
CA TYR A 112 9.98 -7.55 3.45
C TYR A 112 10.83 -8.30 4.48
N ASN A 113 10.20 -9.22 5.21
CA ASN A 113 10.86 -9.99 6.26
C ASN A 113 11.87 -11.01 5.70
N GLU A 114 11.63 -11.51 4.49
CA GLU A 114 12.56 -12.37 3.74
C GLU A 114 13.81 -11.63 3.20
N LEU A 115 13.84 -10.29 3.17
CA LEU A 115 14.98 -9.51 2.66
C LEU A 115 16.06 -9.25 3.71
N LEU A 116 17.30 -9.11 3.23
CA LEU A 116 18.43 -8.58 3.99
C LEU A 116 18.18 -7.13 4.42
N LEU A 117 18.82 -6.71 5.52
CA LEU A 117 18.67 -5.36 6.07
C LEU A 117 19.02 -4.24 5.06
N SER A 118 20.05 -4.45 4.24
CA SER A 118 20.43 -3.55 3.14
C SER A 118 19.35 -3.46 2.05
N ASP A 119 18.78 -4.60 1.69
CA ASP A 119 17.77 -4.74 0.65
C ASP A 119 16.42 -4.12 1.09
N ARG A 120 16.08 -4.23 2.38
CA ARG A 120 14.90 -3.57 2.98
C ARG A 120 14.94 -2.05 2.81
N ALA A 121 16.09 -1.42 3.03
CA ALA A 121 16.24 0.03 2.84
C ALA A 121 16.14 0.43 1.36
N LEU A 122 16.73 -0.36 0.45
CA LEU A 122 16.63 -0.14 -1.00
C LEU A 122 15.20 -0.33 -1.52
N LEU A 123 14.48 -1.34 -1.02
CA LEU A 123 13.07 -1.60 -1.30
C LEU A 123 12.24 -0.37 -0.95
N LEU A 124 12.20 0.01 0.34
CA LEU A 124 11.35 1.09 0.83
C LEU A 124 11.63 2.42 0.11
N LYS A 125 12.91 2.77 -0.06
CA LYS A 125 13.33 3.99 -0.77
C LYS A 125 12.81 4.06 -2.21
N ASN A 126 12.65 2.93 -2.90
CA ASN A 126 12.20 2.89 -4.29
C ASN A 126 10.69 2.64 -4.47
N VAL A 127 9.95 2.22 -3.44
CA VAL A 127 8.53 1.83 -3.61
C VAL A 127 7.56 2.63 -2.74
N ALA A 128 7.95 3.08 -1.55
CA ALA A 128 7.00 3.65 -0.58
C ALA A 128 6.28 4.89 -1.10
N PHE A 129 6.98 5.80 -1.79
CA PHE A 129 6.41 7.00 -2.38
C PHE A 129 5.43 6.72 -3.54
N LYS A 130 5.76 5.75 -4.41
CA LYS A 130 4.87 5.35 -5.52
C LYS A 130 3.63 4.62 -5.02
N SER A 131 3.79 3.74 -4.03
CA SER A 131 2.69 3.02 -3.41
C SER A 131 1.74 3.97 -2.67
N TYR A 132 2.28 4.93 -1.91
CA TYR A 132 1.51 6.04 -1.35
C TYR A 132 0.69 6.79 -2.42
N HIS A 133 1.34 7.21 -3.51
CA HIS A 133 0.66 7.97 -4.56
C HIS A 133 -0.42 7.18 -5.30
N LEU A 134 -0.21 5.88 -5.54
CA LEU A 134 -1.23 4.99 -6.10
C LEU A 134 -2.48 4.97 -5.22
N THR A 135 -2.30 4.86 -3.90
CA THR A 135 -3.41 4.74 -2.96
C THR A 135 -4.17 6.04 -2.75
N ILE A 136 -3.49 7.17 -2.52
CA ILE A 136 -4.21 8.43 -2.33
C ILE A 136 -4.96 8.86 -3.61
N ALA A 137 -4.43 8.48 -4.78
CA ALA A 137 -5.16 8.58 -6.05
C ALA A 137 -6.35 7.62 -6.12
N PHE A 138 -6.20 6.37 -5.66
CA PHE A 138 -7.27 5.38 -5.65
C PHE A 138 -8.42 5.73 -4.68
N ASP A 139 -8.10 6.18 -3.47
CA ASP A 139 -9.07 6.65 -2.49
C ASP A 139 -9.83 7.88 -3.04
N SER A 140 -9.12 8.81 -3.70
CA SER A 140 -9.73 9.96 -4.36
C SER A 140 -10.66 9.56 -5.51
N TYR A 141 -10.23 8.60 -6.34
CA TYR A 141 -11.03 8.00 -7.41
C TYR A 141 -12.31 7.31 -6.89
N GLN A 142 -12.21 6.50 -5.82
CA GLN A 142 -13.39 5.86 -5.21
C GLN A 142 -14.37 6.90 -4.65
N ASN A 143 -13.86 8.02 -4.11
CA ASN A 143 -14.65 9.17 -3.68
C ASN A 143 -15.11 10.09 -4.84
N LYS A 144 -15.04 9.60 -6.09
CA LYS A 144 -15.43 10.29 -7.33
C LYS A 144 -14.78 11.67 -7.53
N LYS A 145 -13.54 11.83 -7.06
CA LYS A 145 -12.74 13.04 -7.26
C LYS A 145 -11.91 12.92 -8.53
N GLY A 146 -11.88 13.98 -9.35
CA GLY A 146 -11.04 14.05 -10.56
C GLY A 146 -9.55 14.33 -10.30
N ARG A 147 -9.16 14.55 -9.04
CA ARG A 147 -7.78 14.82 -8.59
C ARG A 147 -7.60 14.32 -7.16
N ILE A 148 -6.35 14.19 -6.71
CA ILE A 148 -5.99 13.78 -5.36
C ILE A 148 -6.55 14.77 -4.32
N PHE A 149 -7.23 14.24 -3.32
CA PHE A 149 -7.57 14.92 -2.06
C PHE A 149 -6.75 14.33 -0.91
N SER A 150 -6.68 15.04 0.22
CA SER A 150 -6.07 14.49 1.44
C SER A 150 -6.83 13.24 1.95
N PRO A 151 -6.20 12.36 2.74
CA PRO A 151 -6.84 11.15 3.27
C PRO A 151 -8.08 11.41 4.15
N VAL A 152 -8.26 12.66 4.60
CA VAL A 152 -9.41 13.12 5.40
C VAL A 152 -10.45 13.91 4.58
N GLY A 153 -10.35 13.89 3.24
CA GLY A 153 -11.34 14.46 2.32
C GLY A 153 -11.22 15.97 2.01
N GLY A 154 -10.27 16.68 2.63
CA GLY A 154 -9.96 18.09 2.32
C GLY A 154 -8.85 18.25 1.27
N GLU A 155 -8.52 19.49 0.89
CA GLU A 155 -7.39 19.80 0.00
C GLU A 155 -6.04 19.31 0.57
N VAL A 156 -5.13 18.94 -0.33
CA VAL A 156 -3.74 18.59 0.06
C VAL A 156 -2.91 19.85 0.34
N PHE A 157 -3.13 20.91 -0.43
CA PHE A 157 -2.42 22.19 -0.34
C PHE A 157 -3.35 23.31 0.17
N PRO A 158 -2.83 24.31 0.91
CA PRO A 158 -3.59 25.51 1.27
C PRO A 158 -4.08 26.27 0.04
N SER A 159 -5.25 26.92 0.16
CA SER A 159 -5.88 27.72 -0.91
C SER A 159 -4.92 28.72 -1.56
N MET A 160 -4.11 29.42 -0.75
CA MET A 160 -3.11 30.39 -1.19
C MET A 160 -2.10 29.84 -2.19
N MET A 161 -1.76 28.54 -2.16
CA MET A 161 -0.79 27.97 -3.10
C MET A 161 -1.32 27.90 -4.52
N PHE A 162 -2.64 27.75 -4.69
CA PHE A 162 -3.28 27.77 -6.00
C PHE A 162 -3.33 29.18 -6.61
N SER A 163 -3.14 30.23 -5.82
CA SER A 163 -3.02 31.62 -6.30
C SER A 163 -1.62 31.96 -6.84
N ILE A 164 -0.61 31.12 -6.57
CA ILE A 164 0.76 31.31 -7.08
C ILE A 164 0.85 30.64 -8.46
N MET A 165 0.61 31.40 -9.53
CA MET A 165 0.46 30.86 -10.90
C MET A 165 1.56 29.86 -11.33
N PRO A 166 2.87 30.11 -11.10
CA PRO A 166 3.91 29.13 -11.47
C PRO A 166 3.90 27.85 -10.64
N CYS A 167 3.26 27.84 -9.47
CA CYS A 167 3.05 26.66 -8.65
C CYS A 167 1.73 25.94 -9.01
N TYR A 168 0.69 26.68 -9.37
CA TYR A 168 -0.65 26.15 -9.68
C TYR A 168 -0.62 25.01 -10.71
N GLU A 169 0.07 25.22 -11.84
CA GLU A 169 0.18 24.23 -12.92
C GLU A 169 0.83 22.92 -12.42
N VAL A 170 1.94 23.03 -11.69
CA VAL A 170 2.68 21.87 -11.17
C VAL A 170 1.90 21.16 -10.05
N ILE A 171 1.16 21.91 -9.22
CA ILE A 171 0.25 21.34 -8.22
C ILE A 171 -0.87 20.56 -8.91
N MET A 172 -1.50 21.12 -9.96
CA MET A 172 -2.55 20.40 -10.69
C MET A 172 -2.01 19.14 -11.36
N GLU A 173 -0.85 19.20 -12.01
CA GLU A 173 -0.20 18.05 -12.61
C GLU A 173 0.07 16.95 -11.56
N LEU A 174 0.56 17.31 -10.36
CA LEU A 174 0.80 16.37 -9.25
C LEU A 174 -0.49 15.69 -8.76
N LEU A 175 -1.58 16.45 -8.66
CA LEU A 175 -2.86 15.96 -8.13
C LEU A 175 -3.65 15.15 -9.17
N VAL A 176 -3.45 15.38 -10.47
CA VAL A 176 -4.24 14.75 -11.55
C VAL A 176 -3.55 13.52 -12.16
N THR A 177 -2.21 13.53 -12.34
CA THR A 177 -1.46 12.51 -13.10
C THR A 177 -1.72 11.06 -12.69
N CYS A 178 -1.96 10.80 -11.40
CA CYS A 178 -2.25 9.45 -10.89
C CYS A 178 -3.73 9.08 -10.90
N VAL A 179 -4.66 10.04 -10.99
CA VAL A 179 -6.12 9.80 -10.90
C VAL A 179 -6.73 9.56 -12.27
N GLU A 180 -6.28 10.26 -13.32
CA GLU A 180 -6.73 10.05 -14.69
C GLU A 180 -6.69 8.59 -15.18
N PRO A 181 -5.58 7.82 -15.02
CA PRO A 181 -5.55 6.44 -15.50
C PRO A 181 -6.49 5.52 -14.70
N LEU A 182 -6.75 5.82 -13.42
CA LEU A 182 -7.69 5.08 -12.58
C LEU A 182 -9.14 5.29 -13.04
N ILE A 183 -9.52 6.54 -13.37
CA ILE A 183 -10.81 6.88 -13.96
C ILE A 183 -10.97 6.20 -15.33
N ARG A 184 -9.97 6.36 -16.21
CA ARG A 184 -10.00 5.85 -17.59
C ARG A 184 -10.12 4.32 -17.66
N LEU A 185 -9.41 3.60 -16.78
CA LEU A 185 -9.42 2.14 -16.76
C LEU A 185 -10.53 1.55 -15.89
N GLN A 186 -11.28 2.40 -15.16
CA GLN A 186 -12.26 2.02 -14.14
C GLN A 186 -11.64 0.99 -13.18
N LEU A 187 -10.55 1.40 -12.52
CA LEU A 187 -9.75 0.51 -11.70
C LEU A 187 -10.60 -0.07 -10.56
N SER A 188 -10.69 -1.39 -10.44
CA SER A 188 -11.35 -2.02 -9.29
C SER A 188 -10.43 -2.06 -8.07
N GLU A 189 -11.01 -2.25 -6.89
CA GLU A 189 -10.26 -2.41 -5.64
C GLU A 189 -9.32 -3.62 -5.65
N GLN A 190 -9.75 -4.75 -6.24
CA GLN A 190 -8.92 -5.95 -6.34
C GLN A 190 -7.70 -5.70 -7.24
N GLU A 191 -7.91 -5.03 -8.37
CA GLU A 191 -6.82 -4.68 -9.29
C GLU A 191 -5.87 -3.66 -8.68
N TYR A 192 -6.37 -2.65 -7.97
CA TYR A 192 -5.55 -1.71 -7.21
C TYR A 192 -4.66 -2.43 -6.18
N MET A 193 -5.22 -3.33 -5.36
CA MET A 193 -4.47 -4.05 -4.33
C MET A 193 -3.36 -4.91 -4.96
N LEU A 194 -3.67 -5.67 -6.01
CA LEU A 194 -2.70 -6.52 -6.70
C LEU A 194 -1.63 -5.69 -7.43
N LEU A 195 -2.01 -4.60 -8.10
CA LEU A 195 -1.08 -3.67 -8.76
C LEU A 195 -0.12 -3.02 -7.76
N ASN A 196 -0.62 -2.63 -6.57
CA ASN A 196 0.23 -2.08 -5.51
C ASN A 196 1.25 -3.12 -5.00
N MET A 197 0.86 -4.40 -4.90
CA MET A 197 1.81 -5.47 -4.56
C MET A 197 2.84 -5.74 -5.68
N ILE A 198 2.45 -5.69 -6.95
CA ILE A 198 3.36 -5.81 -8.10
C ILE A 198 4.39 -4.66 -8.14
N LEU A 199 3.94 -3.45 -7.78
CA LEU A 199 4.77 -2.24 -7.65
C LEU A 199 5.78 -2.34 -6.50
N ILE A 200 5.35 -2.83 -5.34
CA ILE A 200 6.22 -3.06 -4.17
C ILE A 200 7.25 -4.15 -4.49
N CYS A 201 6.82 -5.26 -5.10
CA CYS A 201 7.69 -6.39 -5.40
C CYS A 201 8.55 -6.16 -6.67
N ASN A 202 9.25 -5.03 -6.80
CA ASN A 202 10.03 -4.71 -7.98
C ASN A 202 11.46 -5.32 -7.94
N PRO A 203 11.80 -6.37 -8.72
CA PRO A 203 13.15 -6.92 -8.75
C PRO A 203 14.16 -5.99 -9.45
N GLY A 204 13.71 -5.03 -10.27
CA GLY A 204 14.57 -4.09 -11.01
C GLY A 204 15.18 -2.96 -10.17
N ILE A 205 15.23 -3.09 -8.84
CA ILE A 205 15.79 -2.07 -7.95
C ILE A 205 17.32 -2.13 -8.03
N ARG A 206 17.94 -1.03 -8.50
CA ARG A 206 19.41 -0.92 -8.61
C ARG A 206 20.07 -1.09 -7.24
N GLY A 207 21.04 -2.00 -7.17
CA GLY A 207 21.81 -2.30 -5.96
C GLY A 207 21.21 -3.38 -5.05
N MET A 208 20.02 -3.90 -5.37
CA MET A 208 19.41 -5.05 -4.69
C MET A 208 20.31 -6.29 -4.80
N SER A 209 20.49 -7.05 -3.71
CA SER A 209 21.26 -8.31 -3.76
C SER A 209 20.62 -9.35 -4.69
N PRO A 210 21.35 -10.35 -5.20
CA PRO A 210 20.77 -11.41 -6.03
C PRO A 210 19.60 -12.14 -5.34
N GLY A 211 19.76 -12.52 -4.07
CA GLY A 211 18.69 -13.13 -3.29
C GLY A 211 17.50 -12.19 -3.08
N GLY A 212 17.74 -10.89 -2.91
CA GLY A 212 16.68 -9.89 -2.84
C GLY A 212 15.91 -9.75 -4.16
N GLN A 213 16.60 -9.78 -5.30
CA GLN A 213 15.99 -9.78 -6.63
C GLN A 213 15.15 -11.05 -6.86
N ASP A 214 15.63 -12.22 -6.45
CA ASP A 214 14.89 -13.49 -6.56
C ASP A 214 13.63 -13.50 -5.70
N THR A 215 13.73 -13.07 -4.44
CA THR A 215 12.57 -12.93 -3.53
C THR A 215 11.53 -11.97 -4.10
N LEU A 216 11.94 -10.77 -4.53
CA LEU A 216 11.03 -9.80 -5.14
C LEU A 216 10.42 -10.35 -6.44
N SER A 217 11.20 -11.01 -7.30
CA SER A 217 10.73 -11.62 -8.55
C SER A 217 9.68 -12.71 -8.29
N ARG A 218 9.87 -13.57 -7.28
CA ARG A 218 8.92 -14.61 -6.90
C ARG A 218 7.58 -14.01 -6.45
N HIS A 219 7.60 -13.04 -5.55
CA HIS A 219 6.37 -12.38 -5.09
C HIS A 219 5.70 -11.58 -6.23
N GLN A 220 6.46 -10.87 -7.07
CA GLN A 220 5.91 -10.14 -8.22
C GLN A 220 5.15 -11.07 -9.16
N LYS A 221 5.79 -12.18 -9.57
CA LYS A 221 5.18 -13.20 -10.44
C LYS A 221 3.90 -13.78 -9.84
N TYR A 222 3.86 -13.98 -8.53
CA TYR A 222 2.66 -14.44 -7.84
C TYR A 222 1.50 -13.44 -7.97
N TYR A 223 1.70 -12.17 -7.59
CA TYR A 223 0.64 -11.14 -7.71
C TYR A 223 0.26 -10.85 -9.16
N SER A 224 1.22 -10.85 -10.10
CA SER A 224 0.95 -10.71 -11.53
C SER A 224 0.09 -11.84 -12.10
N ARG A 225 0.29 -13.09 -11.66
CA ARG A 225 -0.56 -14.22 -12.07
C ARG A 225 -2.00 -14.07 -11.58
N ILE A 226 -2.21 -13.64 -10.34
CA ILE A 226 -3.55 -13.39 -9.79
C ILE A 226 -4.22 -12.25 -10.56
N LEU A 227 -3.51 -11.15 -10.83
CA LEU A 227 -4.06 -10.01 -11.58
C LEU A 227 -4.44 -10.40 -13.02
N LEU A 228 -3.57 -11.11 -13.73
CA LEU A 228 -3.87 -11.60 -15.09
C LEU A 228 -5.07 -12.55 -15.09
N LYS A 229 -5.16 -13.46 -14.12
CA LYS A 229 -6.31 -14.37 -13.93
C LYS A 229 -7.59 -13.58 -13.66
N HIS A 230 -7.56 -12.55 -12.82
CA HIS A 230 -8.71 -11.67 -12.57
C HIS A 230 -9.18 -10.98 -13.86
N CYS A 231 -8.27 -10.40 -14.64
CA CYS A 231 -8.62 -9.77 -15.92
C CYS A 231 -9.19 -10.78 -16.94
N LEU A 232 -8.65 -12.00 -17.01
CA LEU A 232 -9.13 -13.08 -17.89
C LEU A 232 -10.50 -13.62 -17.48
N LEU A 233 -10.82 -13.65 -16.18
CA LEU A 233 -12.14 -14.07 -15.69
C LEU A 233 -13.24 -13.03 -15.96
N GLN A 234 -12.89 -11.75 -16.02
CA GLN A 234 -13.82 -10.68 -16.39
C GLN A 234 -14.05 -10.61 -17.91
N ASP A 235 -12.98 -10.70 -18.71
CA ASP A 235 -13.05 -10.73 -20.16
C ASP A 235 -11.91 -11.63 -20.71
N PRO A 236 -12.21 -12.88 -21.11
CA PRO A 236 -11.19 -13.78 -21.64
C PRO A 236 -10.50 -13.28 -22.92
N ARG A 237 -11.16 -12.40 -23.70
CA ARG A 237 -10.67 -11.89 -24.99
C ARG A 237 -9.76 -10.69 -24.82
N HIS A 238 -10.10 -9.77 -23.93
CA HIS A 238 -9.34 -8.53 -23.70
C HIS A 238 -8.55 -8.52 -22.39
N GLY A 239 -8.65 -9.55 -21.56
CA GLY A 239 -7.95 -9.71 -20.28
C GLY A 239 -6.44 -9.44 -20.32
N PRO A 240 -5.67 -9.96 -21.31
CA PRO A 240 -4.24 -9.65 -21.45
C PRO A 240 -3.97 -8.17 -21.77
N SER A 241 -4.83 -7.55 -22.57
CA SER A 241 -4.77 -6.11 -22.88
C SER A 241 -5.11 -5.26 -21.65
N ARG A 242 -6.11 -5.67 -20.86
CA ARG A 242 -6.46 -5.02 -19.59
C ARG A 242 -5.30 -5.13 -18.59
N PHE A 243 -4.74 -6.32 -18.38
CA PHE A 243 -3.55 -6.53 -17.55
C PHE A 243 -2.39 -5.61 -17.97
N SER A 244 -2.08 -5.55 -19.27
CA SER A 244 -1.04 -4.68 -19.80
C SER A 244 -1.33 -3.20 -19.55
N ALA A 245 -2.59 -2.76 -19.75
CA ALA A 245 -3.02 -1.40 -19.50
C ALA A 245 -2.92 -1.01 -18.01
N LEU A 246 -3.26 -1.91 -17.09
CA LEU A 246 -3.09 -1.71 -15.64
C LEU A 246 -1.63 -1.48 -15.27
N LEU A 247 -0.68 -2.24 -15.84
CA LEU A 247 0.75 -2.06 -15.58
C LEU A 247 1.27 -0.67 -16.04
N THR A 248 0.65 -0.04 -17.04
CA THR A 248 1.04 1.32 -17.47
C THR A 248 0.85 2.39 -16.39
N ILE A 249 0.00 2.15 -15.38
CA ILE A 249 -0.18 3.06 -14.23
C ILE A 249 1.16 3.33 -13.53
N ASN A 250 2.09 2.37 -13.48
CA ASN A 250 3.42 2.58 -12.91
C ASN A 250 4.18 3.75 -13.58
N GLN A 251 3.98 3.99 -14.87
CA GLN A 251 4.61 5.12 -15.59
C GLN A 251 4.06 6.49 -15.13
N CYS A 252 2.84 6.56 -14.61
CA CYS A 252 2.34 7.75 -13.93
C CYS A 252 2.97 7.90 -12.54
N LEU A 253 3.17 6.80 -11.81
CA LEU A 253 3.77 6.81 -10.48
C LEU A 253 5.26 7.22 -10.51
N GLU A 254 6.04 6.74 -11.49
CA GLU A 254 7.42 7.19 -11.69
C GLU A 254 7.49 8.71 -12.01
N ARG A 255 6.51 9.24 -12.77
CA ARG A 255 6.43 10.69 -13.07
C ARG A 255 6.19 11.55 -11.82
N GLN A 256 5.51 11.05 -10.79
CA GLN A 256 5.29 11.79 -9.55
C GLN A 256 6.61 12.23 -8.88
N VAL A 257 7.70 11.47 -9.05
CA VAL A 257 9.02 11.86 -8.52
C VAL A 257 9.48 13.17 -9.16
N ALA A 258 9.50 13.24 -10.49
CA ALA A 258 9.91 14.43 -11.23
C ALA A 258 8.98 15.63 -10.99
N ILE A 259 7.66 15.39 -10.91
CA ILE A 259 6.68 16.44 -10.60
C ILE A 259 6.91 17.01 -9.20
N THR A 260 7.20 16.15 -8.21
CA THR A 260 7.45 16.58 -6.82
C THR A 260 8.77 17.34 -6.68
N GLN A 261 9.83 16.91 -7.37
CA GLN A 261 11.08 17.68 -7.48
C GLN A 261 10.84 19.08 -8.05
N ARG A 262 10.11 19.18 -9.17
CA ARG A 262 9.77 20.46 -9.81
C ARG A 262 8.90 21.32 -8.89
N LEU A 263 7.90 20.75 -8.21
CA LEU A 263 7.06 21.47 -7.26
C LEU A 263 7.91 22.05 -6.11
N ALA A 264 8.85 21.28 -5.57
CA ALA A 264 9.72 21.74 -4.51
C ALA A 264 10.61 22.92 -4.95
N ALA A 265 11.11 22.90 -6.19
CA ALA A 265 11.83 24.02 -6.78
C ALA A 265 10.94 25.25 -6.97
N MET A 266 9.70 25.08 -7.44
CA MET A 266 8.74 26.18 -7.64
C MET A 266 8.30 26.81 -6.31
N LEU A 267 7.96 26.00 -5.31
CA LEU A 267 7.63 26.48 -3.96
C LEU A 267 8.82 27.23 -3.33
N ARG A 268 10.05 26.75 -3.52
CA ARG A 268 11.25 27.47 -3.07
C ARG A 268 11.40 28.84 -3.73
N LYS A 269 11.21 28.90 -5.05
CA LYS A 269 11.40 30.13 -5.83
C LYS A 269 10.28 31.16 -5.67
N HIS A 270 9.03 30.72 -5.48
CA HIS A 270 7.84 31.58 -5.58
C HIS A 270 6.99 31.68 -4.32
N TRP A 271 7.24 30.87 -3.28
CA TRP A 271 6.47 30.91 -2.03
C TRP A 271 7.34 31.12 -0.78
N ASN A 272 8.38 30.31 -0.60
CA ASN A 272 9.25 30.38 0.58
C ASN A 272 10.67 29.90 0.23
N PRO A 273 11.70 30.78 0.23
CA PRO A 273 13.07 30.39 -0.14
C PRO A 273 13.68 29.35 0.81
N ASN A 274 13.17 29.25 2.05
CA ASN A 274 13.59 28.24 3.02
C ASN A 274 12.81 26.91 2.89
N TYR A 275 11.96 26.77 1.86
CA TYR A 275 11.21 25.53 1.64
C TYR A 275 12.14 24.36 1.31
N CYS A 276 11.97 23.26 2.02
CA CYS A 276 12.64 22.00 1.76
C CYS A 276 11.66 20.85 1.98
N LEU A 277 11.80 19.80 1.18
CA LEU A 277 11.11 18.54 1.44
C LEU A 277 11.74 17.84 2.66
N PRO A 278 10.94 17.22 3.54
CA PRO A 278 11.42 16.25 4.53
C PRO A 278 12.36 15.21 3.93
N ARG A 279 13.37 14.78 4.69
CA ARG A 279 14.45 13.88 4.30
C ARG A 279 13.94 12.60 3.63
N ILE A 280 12.92 11.95 4.18
CA ILE A 280 12.34 10.75 3.57
C ILE A 280 11.79 11.01 2.16
N LEU A 281 11.22 12.19 1.90
CA LEU A 281 10.75 12.57 0.58
C LEU A 281 11.90 12.96 -0.35
N ARG A 282 12.98 13.58 0.15
CA ARG A 282 14.21 13.81 -0.64
C ARG A 282 14.81 12.48 -1.09
N GLU A 283 14.97 11.53 -0.16
CA GLU A 283 15.48 10.20 -0.44
C GLU A 283 14.62 9.43 -1.45
N ALA A 284 13.29 9.43 -1.27
CA ALA A 284 12.35 8.76 -2.18
C ALA A 284 12.32 9.42 -3.57
N CYS A 285 12.36 10.75 -3.62
CA CYS A 285 12.41 11.52 -4.86
C CYS A 285 13.82 11.59 -5.47
N ARG A 286 14.80 10.86 -4.93
CA ARG A 286 16.21 10.86 -5.41
C ARG A 286 16.80 12.27 -5.54
N MET A 287 16.38 13.18 -4.68
CA MET A 287 17.00 14.48 -4.54
C MET A 287 18.27 14.28 -3.74
N GLU A 288 19.41 14.57 -4.36
CA GLU A 288 20.67 14.68 -3.63
C GLU A 288 20.55 15.80 -2.60
N ASP A 289 21.16 15.62 -1.43
CA ASP A 289 21.30 16.69 -0.43
C ASP A 289 22.30 17.72 -0.97
N ILE A 290 21.83 18.56 -1.89
CA ILE A 290 22.52 19.80 -2.24
C ILE A 290 22.55 20.64 -0.97
N TYR A 291 23.77 21.02 -0.55
CA TYR A 291 24.13 21.70 0.70
C TYR A 291 24.33 20.78 1.93
N VAL A 292 25.59 20.37 2.11
CA VAL A 292 26.32 20.57 3.37
C VAL A 292 26.86 22.01 3.34
#